data_AF-A0A562QIT1-F1
#
_entry.id   AF-A0A562QIT1-F1
#
_cell.length_a   1.000
_cell.length_b   1.000
_cell.length_c   1.000
_cell.angle_alpha   90.00
_cell.angle_beta   90.00
_cell.angle_gamma   90.00
#
_symmetry.space_group_name_H-M   'P 1'
#
loop_
_entity.id
_entity.type
_entity.pdbx_description
1 polymer ?
#
loop_
_entity_poly.entity_id
_entity_poly.type
_entity_poly.pdbx_seq_one_letter_code
_entity_poly.pdbx_strand_id
1 'polypeptide(L)'
;MRAFIFILLLVQTLAAQAAVYTYVDAEGNRVFTDKPPRNSQAKPVDIAPTNTMHSGPRTIKLSPSTPVPAPNTALPTAAPTVASYEMLRILIPEPDATVRSNAGDLIVTATSEPDLMPGHFFRLVLDGQPVAEPSRSPVFSLQNIDRGTHQIAVEIITEGGVVIERTPNQPFHLQRTSLAQRRAINPCQEEDWGVRPECPAEDKPEDD
;
A
#
# COMPACT_ATOMS: atom_id res chain seq x y z
N MET A 1 -51.46 -36.76 15.17
CA MET A 1 -51.82 -35.38 14.77
C MET A 1 -50.70 -34.36 15.06
N ARG A 2 -50.03 -34.38 16.22
CA ARG A 2 -48.93 -33.44 16.54
C ARG A 2 -47.70 -33.56 15.63
N ALA A 3 -47.28 -34.78 15.28
CA ALA A 3 -46.11 -34.99 14.39
C ALA A 3 -46.32 -34.46 12.96
N PHE A 4 -47.55 -34.50 12.45
CA PHE A 4 -47.88 -33.98 11.11
C PHE A 4 -47.80 -32.44 11.06
N ILE A 5 -48.15 -31.75 12.15
CA ILE A 5 -48.04 -30.29 12.25
C ILE A 5 -46.58 -29.85 12.27
N PHE A 6 -45.70 -30.59 12.95
CA PHE A 6 -44.26 -30.30 12.95
C PHE A 6 -43.61 -30.50 11.58
N ILE A 7 -44.03 -31.51 10.81
CA ILE A 7 -43.53 -31.74 9.46
C ILE A 7 -44.03 -30.64 8.49
N LEU A 8 -45.27 -30.18 8.63
CA LEU A 8 -45.83 -29.09 7.83
C LEU A 8 -45.12 -27.75 8.11
N LEU A 9 -44.74 -27.49 9.37
CA LEU A 9 -44.01 -26.28 9.76
C LEU A 9 -42.55 -26.28 9.26
N LEU A 10 -41.93 -27.44 9.13
CA LEU A 10 -40.54 -27.56 8.67
C LEU A 10 -40.40 -27.26 7.16
N VAL A 11 -41.40 -27.65 6.36
CA VAL A 11 -41.40 -27.46 4.89
C VAL A 11 -41.54 -25.98 4.49
N GLN A 12 -42.14 -25.14 5.35
CA GLN A 12 -42.32 -23.69 5.09
C GLN A 12 -41.03 -22.86 5.17
N THR A 13 -39.93 -23.42 5.69
CA THR A 13 -38.67 -22.67 5.89
C THR A 13 -37.70 -22.75 4.70
N LEU A 14 -38.02 -23.52 3.66
CA LEU A 14 -37.16 -23.76 2.50
C LEU A 14 -37.49 -22.85 1.29
N ALA A 15 -37.40 -21.53 1.45
CA ALA A 15 -37.33 -20.62 0.30
C ALA A 15 -36.73 -19.26 0.69
N ALA A 16 -35.42 -19.20 0.86
CA ALA A 16 -34.68 -17.94 0.88
C ALA A 16 -33.48 -18.06 -0.09
N GLN A 17 -33.73 -17.83 -1.38
CA GLN A 17 -32.68 -17.65 -2.36
C GLN A 17 -32.25 -16.17 -2.36
N ALA A 18 -31.03 -15.90 -1.89
CA ALA A 18 -30.42 -14.58 -1.99
C ALA A 18 -29.91 -14.38 -3.43
N ALA A 19 -30.58 -13.52 -4.20
CA ALA A 19 -30.18 -13.14 -5.55
C ALA A 19 -30.04 -11.62 -5.61
N VAL A 20 -28.90 -11.13 -6.11
CA VAL A 20 -28.61 -9.71 -6.26
C VAL A 20 -29.02 -9.28 -7.67
N TYR A 21 -29.83 -8.23 -7.78
CA TYR A 21 -30.31 -7.71 -9.06
C TYR A 21 -29.69 -6.34 -9.34
N THR A 22 -29.33 -6.06 -10.61
CA THR A 22 -28.88 -4.73 -11.05
C THR A 22 -29.85 -4.16 -12.08
N TYR A 23 -30.06 -2.85 -12.03
CA TYR A 23 -30.73 -2.11 -13.10
C TYR A 23 -30.09 -0.73 -13.25
N VAL A 24 -30.37 -0.08 -14.38
CA VAL A 24 -29.94 1.30 -14.65
C VAL A 24 -31.16 2.19 -14.44
N ASP A 25 -31.03 3.22 -13.60
CA ASP A 25 -32.11 4.19 -13.36
C ASP A 25 -32.25 5.19 -14.53
N ALA A 26 -33.26 6.07 -14.44
CA ALA A 26 -33.55 7.03 -15.51
C ALA A 26 -32.44 8.08 -15.68
N GLU A 27 -31.60 8.25 -14.66
CA GLU A 27 -30.47 9.16 -14.59
C GLU A 27 -29.15 8.52 -15.09
N GLY A 28 -29.18 7.25 -15.50
CA GLY A 28 -28.03 6.53 -16.07
C GLY A 28 -27.10 5.89 -15.03
N ASN A 29 -27.48 5.87 -13.75
CA ASN A 29 -26.69 5.26 -12.69
C ASN A 29 -27.05 3.78 -12.51
N ARG A 30 -26.03 2.97 -12.22
CA ARG A 30 -26.20 1.53 -11.98
C ARG A 30 -26.48 1.29 -10.50
N VAL A 31 -27.68 0.81 -10.20
CA VAL A 31 -28.14 0.55 -8.83
C VAL A 31 -28.23 -0.96 -8.59
N PHE A 32 -27.81 -1.42 -7.40
CA PHE A 32 -27.87 -2.81 -6.97
C PHE A 32 -28.92 -2.97 -5.86
N THR A 33 -29.79 -3.97 -5.98
CA THR A 33 -30.90 -4.21 -5.04
C THR A 33 -31.06 -5.71 -4.75
N ASP A 34 -31.33 -6.03 -3.47
CA ASP A 34 -31.63 -7.39 -2.99
C ASP A 34 -33.11 -7.77 -3.18
N LYS A 35 -33.95 -6.85 -3.64
CA LYS A 35 -35.37 -7.09 -3.93
C LYS A 35 -35.69 -6.69 -5.37
N PRO A 36 -36.32 -7.58 -6.17
CA PRO A 36 -36.69 -7.25 -7.55
C PRO A 36 -37.80 -6.18 -7.57
N PRO A 37 -37.60 -5.03 -8.25
CA PRO A 37 -38.67 -4.06 -8.47
C PRO A 37 -39.71 -4.63 -9.43
N ARG A 38 -41.00 -4.46 -9.14
CA ARG A 38 -42.12 -5.03 -9.92
C ARG A 38 -42.28 -4.45 -11.36
N ASN A 39 -41.43 -3.52 -11.79
CA ASN A 39 -41.58 -2.80 -13.07
C ASN A 39 -40.23 -2.50 -13.76
N SER A 40 -39.30 -3.44 -13.77
CA SER A 40 -38.12 -3.30 -14.60
C SER A 40 -37.68 -4.66 -15.09
N GLN A 41 -37.32 -4.78 -16.38
CA GLN A 41 -36.70 -5.96 -16.96
C GLN A 41 -35.33 -6.18 -16.30
N ALA A 42 -35.34 -6.72 -15.08
CA ALA A 42 -34.16 -7.04 -14.31
C ALA A 42 -33.49 -8.26 -14.95
N LYS A 43 -32.25 -8.09 -15.41
CA LYS A 43 -31.43 -9.20 -15.88
C LYS A 43 -30.65 -9.77 -14.70
N PRO A 44 -30.61 -11.10 -14.52
CA PRO A 44 -29.79 -11.72 -13.49
C PRO A 44 -28.32 -11.38 -13.75
N VAL A 45 -27.63 -10.95 -12.70
CA VAL A 45 -26.18 -10.74 -12.73
C VAL A 45 -25.51 -12.03 -12.31
N ASP A 46 -24.73 -12.61 -13.21
CA ASP A 46 -23.90 -13.76 -12.90
C ASP A 46 -22.65 -13.26 -12.16
N ILE A 47 -22.61 -13.48 -10.85
CA ILE A 47 -21.46 -13.08 -10.03
C ILE A 47 -20.38 -14.13 -10.21
N ALA A 48 -19.23 -13.75 -10.78
CA ALA A 48 -18.08 -14.62 -10.85
C ALA A 48 -17.66 -15.06 -9.43
N PRO A 49 -17.33 -16.36 -9.22
CA PRO A 49 -17.00 -16.85 -7.89
C PRO A 49 -15.79 -16.11 -7.32
N THR A 50 -15.90 -15.73 -6.05
CA THR A 50 -14.82 -15.14 -5.26
C THR A 50 -13.58 -16.03 -5.30
N ASN A 51 -12.41 -15.43 -5.58
CA ASN A 51 -11.11 -16.10 -5.43
C ASN A 51 -10.94 -16.56 -3.98
N THR A 52 -11.17 -17.84 -3.72
CA THR A 52 -10.97 -18.46 -2.43
C THR A 52 -9.70 -19.31 -2.49
N MET A 53 -8.70 -19.01 -1.66
CA MET A 53 -7.58 -19.91 -1.44
C MET A 53 -8.08 -21.11 -0.61
N HIS A 54 -8.12 -22.28 -1.24
CA HIS A 54 -8.55 -23.52 -0.62
C HIS A 54 -7.46 -24.03 0.33
N SER A 55 -7.56 -23.75 1.64
CA SER A 55 -6.81 -24.49 2.66
C SER A 55 -7.49 -25.83 2.92
N GLY A 56 -7.42 -26.73 1.95
CA GLY A 56 -7.84 -28.13 2.12
C GLY A 56 -6.73 -28.93 2.81
N PRO A 57 -7.07 -29.87 3.72
CA PRO A 57 -6.08 -30.77 4.28
C PRO A 57 -5.53 -31.67 3.17
N ARG A 58 -4.26 -31.46 2.82
CA ARG A 58 -3.56 -32.27 1.82
C ARG A 58 -3.36 -33.68 2.37
N THR A 59 -4.34 -34.55 2.15
CA THR A 59 -4.17 -35.99 2.30
C THR A 59 -3.31 -36.45 1.12
N ILE A 60 -2.01 -36.54 1.36
CA ILE A 60 -1.08 -37.19 0.44
C ILE A 60 -1.42 -38.68 0.44
N LYS A 61 -1.97 -39.19 -0.66
CA LYS A 61 -2.05 -40.63 -0.90
C LYS A 61 -0.62 -41.14 -1.12
N LEU A 62 -0.07 -41.83 -0.11
CA LEU A 62 1.12 -42.64 -0.29
C LEU A 62 0.75 -43.84 -1.17
N SER A 63 1.40 -43.98 -2.33
CA SER A 63 1.53 -45.26 -3.01
C SER A 63 2.50 -46.15 -2.22
N PRO A 64 2.25 -47.47 -2.11
CA PRO A 64 3.12 -48.35 -1.34
C PRO A 64 4.42 -48.57 -2.09
N SER A 65 5.53 -48.04 -1.57
CA SER A 65 6.87 -48.42 -2.01
C SER A 65 7.49 -49.32 -0.94
N THR A 66 8.00 -50.44 -1.42
CA THR A 66 8.68 -51.53 -0.73
C THR A 66 9.75 -51.01 0.26
N PRO A 67 9.93 -51.62 1.45
CA PRO A 67 10.87 -51.11 2.44
C PRO A 67 12.32 -51.36 2.03
N VAL A 68 13.13 -50.30 1.99
CA VAL A 68 14.60 -50.37 1.95
C VAL A 68 15.13 -49.84 3.30
N PRO A 69 16.10 -50.50 3.95
CA PRO A 69 16.49 -50.17 5.32
C PRO A 69 17.26 -48.85 5.40
N ALA A 70 17.07 -48.16 6.53
CA ALA A 70 17.67 -46.88 6.87
C ALA A 70 19.21 -46.92 6.97
N PRO A 71 19.86 -45.78 6.71
CA PRO A 71 21.02 -45.36 7.47
C PRO A 71 20.63 -44.19 8.39
N ASN A 72 20.78 -44.42 9.69
CA ASN A 72 20.79 -43.39 10.72
C ASN A 72 21.81 -42.32 10.34
N THR A 73 21.34 -41.12 10.03
CA THR A 73 22.16 -39.92 10.15
C THR A 73 21.32 -38.90 10.88
N ALA A 74 21.60 -38.74 12.18
CA ALA A 74 21.09 -37.64 12.97
C ALA A 74 21.63 -36.34 12.35
N LEU A 75 20.79 -35.65 11.56
CA LEU A 75 21.04 -34.26 11.21
C LEU A 75 20.51 -33.39 12.36
N PRO A 76 21.27 -32.37 12.82
CA PRO A 76 20.76 -31.44 13.81
C PRO A 76 19.60 -30.66 13.19
N THR A 77 18.40 -30.87 13.73
CA THR A 77 17.26 -29.97 13.50
C THR A 77 17.56 -28.66 14.23
N ALA A 78 18.17 -27.73 13.51
CA ALA A 78 18.04 -26.31 13.78
C ALA A 78 17.70 -25.65 12.44
N ALA A 79 16.43 -25.74 12.05
CA ALA A 79 15.92 -24.77 11.08
C ALA A 79 16.16 -23.38 11.70
N PRO A 80 16.82 -22.45 10.99
CA PRO A 80 16.99 -21.11 11.52
C PRO A 80 15.59 -20.55 11.74
N THR A 81 15.28 -20.20 12.99
CA THR A 81 14.15 -19.35 13.31
C THR A 81 14.30 -18.11 12.44
N VAL A 82 13.44 -17.97 11.42
CA VAL A 82 13.41 -16.78 10.59
C VAL A 82 13.13 -15.63 11.54
N ALA A 83 14.15 -14.77 11.74
CA ALA A 83 14.02 -13.56 12.52
C ALA A 83 12.88 -12.72 11.95
N SER A 84 11.75 -12.66 12.67
CA SER A 84 10.58 -11.88 12.28
C SER A 84 10.55 -10.55 13.02
N TYR A 85 10.07 -9.51 12.35
CA TYR A 85 9.73 -8.24 12.96
C TYR A 85 8.22 -8.19 13.13
N GLU A 86 7.75 -7.82 14.32
CA GLU A 86 6.33 -7.66 14.62
C GLU A 86 5.81 -6.32 14.12
N MET A 87 6.69 -5.32 14.08
CA MET A 87 6.37 -3.98 13.60
C MET A 87 7.52 -3.39 12.79
N LEU A 88 7.17 -2.72 11.70
CA LEU A 88 8.01 -1.77 11.00
C LEU A 88 7.12 -0.62 10.52
N ARG A 89 7.46 0.62 10.87
CA ARG A 89 6.69 1.80 10.47
C ARG A 89 7.58 3.01 10.23
N ILE A 90 7.11 3.89 9.36
CA ILE A 90 7.69 5.22 9.15
C ILE A 90 7.06 6.16 10.18
N LEU A 91 7.90 6.90 10.89
CA LEU A 91 7.50 7.92 11.87
C LEU A 91 7.44 9.31 11.24
N ILE A 92 8.44 9.62 10.40
CA ILE A 92 8.57 10.90 9.72
C ILE A 92 8.96 10.61 8.28
N PRO A 93 8.34 11.25 7.28
CA PRO A 93 7.12 12.06 7.38
C PRO A 93 5.90 11.22 7.83
N GLU A 94 4.82 11.89 8.24
CA GLU A 94 3.50 11.24 8.41
C GLU A 94 2.88 10.92 7.03
N PRO A 95 1.91 9.99 6.94
CA PRO A 95 1.18 9.74 5.70
C PRO A 95 0.55 11.02 5.14
N ASP A 96 0.70 11.23 3.82
CA ASP A 96 0.22 12.40 3.08
C ASP A 96 0.80 13.74 3.56
N ALA A 97 1.90 13.73 4.31
CA ALA A 97 2.51 14.96 4.80
C ALA A 97 3.05 15.82 3.65
N THR A 98 2.92 17.14 3.81
CA THR A 98 3.51 18.12 2.90
C THR A 98 4.85 18.61 3.45
N VAL A 99 5.94 18.28 2.75
CA VAL A 99 7.30 18.71 3.07
C VAL A 99 7.67 19.90 2.18
N ARG A 100 8.07 21.01 2.80
CA ARG A 100 8.54 22.20 2.09
C ARG A 100 10.06 22.29 2.15
N SER A 101 10.73 22.04 1.04
CA SER A 101 12.17 22.28 0.90
C SER A 101 12.48 22.73 -0.52
N ASN A 102 13.16 23.86 -0.65
CA ASN A 102 13.60 24.38 -1.95
C ASN A 102 14.73 23.55 -2.59
N ALA A 103 15.61 22.98 -1.77
CA ALA A 103 16.68 22.09 -2.19
C ALA A 103 16.21 20.64 -2.37
N GLY A 104 14.97 20.33 -1.97
CA GLY A 104 14.40 19.00 -2.02
C GLY A 104 14.94 18.06 -0.95
N ASP A 105 15.21 18.60 0.24
CA ASP A 105 15.66 17.84 1.40
C ASP A 105 14.49 17.11 2.05
N LEU A 106 14.71 15.86 2.42
CA LEU A 106 13.77 15.03 3.15
C LEU A 106 14.50 14.22 4.21
N ILE A 107 13.95 14.19 5.42
CA ILE A 107 14.36 13.27 6.48
C ILE A 107 13.29 12.22 6.61
N VAL A 108 13.70 10.95 6.53
CA VAL A 108 12.83 9.80 6.79
C VAL A 108 13.31 9.11 8.05
N THR A 109 12.42 8.92 9.01
CA THR A 109 12.70 8.20 10.25
C THR A 109 11.75 7.02 10.33
N ALA A 110 12.29 5.82 10.57
CA ALA A 110 11.53 4.62 10.81
C ALA A 110 11.71 4.08 12.23
N THR A 111 10.91 3.09 12.59
CA THR A 111 11.10 2.30 13.81
C THR A 111 10.65 0.87 13.56
N SER A 112 11.27 -0.08 14.24
CA SER A 112 10.89 -1.50 14.21
C SER A 112 10.70 -2.05 15.61
N GLU A 113 9.92 -3.11 15.73
CA GLU A 113 9.83 -3.91 16.95
C GLU A 113 9.95 -5.40 16.59
N PRO A 114 10.90 -6.14 17.18
CA PRO A 114 11.97 -5.67 18.06
C PRO A 114 12.94 -4.70 17.35
N ASP A 115 13.88 -4.14 18.13
CA ASP A 115 15.00 -3.36 17.58
C ASP A 115 15.74 -4.14 16.50
N LEU A 116 16.37 -3.40 15.58
CA LEU A 116 17.06 -3.97 14.42
C LEU A 116 18.08 -5.05 14.85
N MET A 117 17.80 -6.29 14.45
CA MET A 117 18.60 -7.44 14.81
C MET A 117 20.02 -7.37 14.22
N PRO A 118 21.02 -8.03 14.83
CA PRO A 118 22.37 -8.13 14.27
C PRO A 118 22.37 -8.72 12.85
N GLY A 119 23.19 -8.18 11.95
CA GLY A 119 23.27 -8.64 10.55
C GLY A 119 22.14 -8.18 9.63
N HIS A 120 21.17 -7.43 10.16
CA HIS A 120 20.10 -6.80 9.38
C HIS A 120 20.37 -5.30 9.18
N PHE A 121 19.76 -4.72 8.15
CA PHE A 121 19.90 -3.32 7.73
C PHE A 121 18.55 -2.75 7.30
N PHE A 122 18.33 -1.46 7.54
CA PHE A 122 17.24 -0.72 6.93
C PHE A 122 17.64 -0.25 5.54
N ARG A 123 16.70 -0.27 4.59
CA ARG A 123 16.82 0.26 3.24
C ARG A 123 15.63 1.17 2.94
N LEU A 124 15.91 2.41 2.54
CA LEU A 124 14.88 3.35 2.11
C LEU A 124 14.60 3.19 0.62
N VAL A 125 13.32 3.09 0.28
CA VAL A 125 12.80 3.01 -1.08
C VAL A 125 11.96 4.26 -1.35
N LEU A 126 12.24 4.94 -2.45
CA LEU A 126 11.49 6.09 -2.97
C LEU A 126 10.99 5.73 -4.37
N ASP A 127 9.68 5.84 -4.59
CA ASP A 127 9.01 5.53 -5.87
C ASP A 127 9.38 4.15 -6.43
N GLY A 128 9.57 3.18 -5.53
CA GLY A 128 9.93 1.80 -5.87
C GLY A 128 11.42 1.54 -6.09
N GLN A 129 12.28 2.56 -5.99
CA GLN A 129 13.73 2.42 -6.13
C GLN A 129 14.46 2.65 -4.80
N PRO A 130 15.46 1.83 -4.45
CA PRO A 130 16.36 2.13 -3.34
C PRO A 130 17.11 3.44 -3.59
N VAL A 131 17.10 4.35 -2.62
CA VAL A 131 17.70 5.70 -2.75
C VAL A 131 18.79 6.00 -1.73
N ALA A 132 19.03 5.08 -0.81
CA ALA A 132 20.10 5.17 0.18
C ALA A 132 20.77 3.81 0.34
N GLU A 133 22.05 3.83 0.67
CA GLU A 133 22.78 2.62 1.06
C GLU A 133 22.14 2.00 2.31
N PRO A 134 22.02 0.66 2.37
CA PRO A 134 21.50 0.00 3.56
C PRO A 134 22.32 0.35 4.80
N SER A 135 21.62 0.70 5.88
CA SER A 135 22.26 1.17 7.12
C SER A 135 21.57 0.59 8.34
N ARG A 136 22.30 0.51 9.46
CA ARG A 136 21.69 0.18 10.77
C ARG A 136 20.94 1.37 11.38
N SER A 137 21.16 2.58 10.87
CA SER A 137 20.42 3.77 11.29
C SER A 137 18.99 3.73 10.74
N PRO A 138 17.96 3.95 11.57
CA PRO A 138 16.59 4.09 11.11
C PRO A 138 16.29 5.50 10.55
N VAL A 139 17.28 6.38 10.50
CA VAL A 139 17.17 7.75 9.97
C VAL A 139 17.92 7.87 8.66
N PHE A 140 17.23 8.40 7.65
CA PHE A 140 17.73 8.64 6.30
C PHE A 140 17.60 10.11 5.96
N SER A 141 18.62 10.67 5.32
CA SER A 141 18.59 12.02 4.76
C SER A 141 18.74 11.93 3.25
N LEU A 142 17.74 12.46 2.54
CA LEU A 142 17.72 12.58 1.10
C LEU A 142 17.80 14.05 0.72
N GLN A 143 18.40 14.31 -0.44
CA GLN A 143 18.54 15.64 -1.01
C GLN A 143 18.12 15.60 -2.47
N ASN A 144 17.77 16.77 -3.01
CA ASN A 144 17.40 16.94 -4.41
C ASN A 144 16.23 16.04 -4.88
N ILE A 145 15.25 15.76 -4.01
CA ILE A 145 14.00 15.13 -4.42
C ILE A 145 13.18 16.15 -5.23
N ASP A 146 12.61 15.73 -6.35
CA ASP A 146 11.77 16.58 -7.17
C ASP A 146 10.49 17.01 -6.45
N ARG A 147 9.92 18.15 -6.86
CA ARG A 147 8.62 18.58 -6.33
C ARG A 147 7.53 17.63 -6.82
N GLY A 148 6.51 17.38 -6.00
CA GLY A 148 5.36 16.57 -6.38
C GLY A 148 4.97 15.55 -5.32
N THR A 149 4.16 14.58 -5.72
CA THR A 149 3.77 13.46 -4.88
C THR A 149 4.71 12.29 -5.10
N HIS A 150 5.24 11.76 -4.01
CA HIS A 150 6.15 10.64 -4.00
C HIS A 150 5.68 9.58 -3.03
N GLN A 151 6.19 8.37 -3.18
CA GLN A 151 5.89 7.22 -2.32
C GLN A 151 7.17 6.75 -1.64
N ILE A 152 7.16 6.63 -0.32
CA ILE A 152 8.27 6.05 0.44
C ILE A 152 7.88 4.73 1.07
N ALA A 153 8.86 3.83 1.17
CA ALA A 153 8.77 2.63 1.99
C ALA A 153 10.12 2.36 2.64
N VAL A 154 10.11 1.72 3.81
CA VAL A 154 11.32 1.23 4.46
C VAL A 154 11.27 -0.29 4.50
N GLU A 155 12.39 -0.91 4.14
CA GLU A 155 12.59 -2.35 4.15
C GLU A 155 13.64 -2.72 5.19
N ILE A 156 13.45 -3.84 5.87
CA ILE A 156 14.52 -4.49 6.62
C ILE A 156 15.07 -5.62 5.75
N ILE A 157 16.37 -5.60 5.52
CA ILE A 157 17.07 -6.59 4.70
C ILE A 157 18.16 -7.30 5.49
N THR A 158 18.49 -8.53 5.10
CA THR A 158 19.67 -9.24 5.60
C THR A 158 20.94 -8.72 4.92
N GLU A 159 22.12 -9.10 5.43
CA GLU A 159 23.41 -8.88 4.77
C GLU A 159 23.46 -9.43 3.34
N GLY A 160 22.70 -10.49 3.04
CA GLY A 160 22.54 -11.04 1.69
C GLY A 160 21.56 -10.28 0.79
N GLY A 161 20.97 -9.17 1.26
CA GLY A 161 20.02 -8.35 0.50
C GLY A 161 18.59 -8.89 0.45
N VAL A 162 18.28 -9.96 1.20
CA VAL A 162 16.94 -10.55 1.26
C VAL A 162 16.04 -9.65 2.12
N VAL A 163 14.87 -9.26 1.59
CA VAL A 163 13.87 -8.49 2.32
C VAL A 163 13.18 -9.38 3.34
N ILE A 164 13.23 -8.98 4.61
CA ILE A 164 12.59 -9.65 5.74
C ILE A 164 11.23 -9.02 6.04
N GLU A 165 11.17 -7.68 6.06
CA GLU A 165 9.97 -6.92 6.39
C GLU A 165 9.92 -5.64 5.57
N ARG A 166 8.73 -5.13 5.28
CA ARG A 166 8.55 -3.91 4.47
C ARG A 166 7.32 -3.13 4.90
N THR A 167 7.48 -1.81 5.07
CA THR A 167 6.33 -0.94 5.30
C THR A 167 5.43 -0.87 4.06
N PRO A 168 4.13 -0.58 4.24
CA PRO A 168 3.30 -0.10 3.15
C PRO A 168 3.94 1.13 2.48
N ASN A 169 3.62 1.33 1.19
CA ASN A 169 3.99 2.56 0.51
C ASN A 169 3.21 3.72 1.14
N GLN A 170 3.95 4.74 1.58
CA GLN A 170 3.41 5.91 2.23
C GLN A 170 3.59 7.14 1.33
N PRO A 171 2.50 7.82 0.94
CA PRO A 171 2.58 9.05 0.18
C PRO A 171 3.16 10.20 1.00
N PHE A 172 3.92 11.08 0.35
CA PHE A 172 4.21 12.42 0.83
C PHE A 172 4.26 13.40 -0.34
N HIS A 173 4.16 14.70 -0.04
CA HIS A 173 4.14 15.75 -1.04
C HIS A 173 5.29 16.73 -0.82
N LEU A 174 6.20 16.83 -1.80
CA LEU A 174 7.28 17.80 -1.76
C LEU A 174 6.89 19.09 -2.49
N GLN A 175 6.98 20.21 -1.77
CA GLN A 175 6.75 21.55 -2.30
C GLN A 175 8.06 22.33 -2.35
N ARG A 176 8.41 22.83 -3.54
CA ARG A 176 9.48 23.81 -3.77
C ARG A 176 8.85 25.19 -4.03
N THR A 177 9.39 26.26 -3.46
CA THR A 177 8.93 27.63 -3.69
C THR A 177 9.28 28.07 -5.11
N SER A 178 8.26 28.39 -5.91
CA SER A 178 8.43 28.91 -7.27
C SER A 178 8.91 30.36 -7.26
N LEU A 179 9.50 30.82 -8.37
CA LEU A 179 9.85 32.23 -8.56
C LEU A 179 8.61 33.13 -8.50
N ALA A 180 7.50 32.69 -9.10
CA ALA A 180 6.22 33.40 -9.04
C ALA A 180 5.73 33.59 -7.58
N GLN A 181 5.87 32.58 -6.73
CA GLN A 181 5.48 32.67 -5.33
C GLN A 181 6.41 33.61 -4.54
N ARG A 182 7.72 33.65 -4.86
CA ARG A 182 8.64 34.65 -4.29
C ARG A 182 8.26 36.07 -4.71
N ARG A 183 7.94 36.29 -6.00
CA ARG A 183 7.49 37.58 -6.52
C ARG A 183 6.16 38.03 -5.92
N ALA A 184 5.23 37.10 -5.65
CA ALA A 184 3.98 37.44 -4.98
C ALA A 184 4.19 37.90 -3.52
N ILE A 185 5.18 37.35 -2.83
CA ILE A 185 5.53 37.74 -1.45
C ILE A 185 6.32 39.06 -1.44
N ASN A 186 7.26 39.20 -2.38
CA ASN A 186 8.08 40.40 -2.55
C ASN A 186 8.00 40.91 -3.99
N PRO A 187 7.01 41.77 -4.32
CA PRO A 187 6.81 42.30 -5.66
C PRO A 187 8.03 43.05 -6.19
N CYS A 188 8.35 42.86 -7.47
CA CYS A 188 9.46 43.53 -8.14
C CYS A 188 9.25 45.05 -8.16
N GLN A 189 10.25 45.80 -7.70
CA GLN A 189 10.36 47.24 -7.91
C GLN A 189 11.07 47.54 -9.24
N GLU A 190 11.06 48.80 -9.68
CA GLU A 190 11.70 49.23 -10.95
C GLU A 190 13.18 48.81 -11.06
N GLU A 191 13.91 48.85 -9.94
CA GLU A 191 15.32 48.49 -9.84
C GLU A 191 15.59 46.97 -9.75
N ASP A 192 14.57 46.17 -9.48
CA ASP A 192 14.70 44.72 -9.30
C ASP A 192 14.75 43.96 -10.64
N TRP A 193 14.26 44.59 -11.71
CA TRP A 193 14.12 43.99 -13.03
C TRP A 193 15.47 43.68 -13.68
N GLY A 194 15.68 42.43 -14.05
CA GLY A 194 16.95 41.92 -14.59
C GLY A 194 18.02 41.63 -13.53
N VAL A 195 17.76 41.93 -12.24
CA VAL A 195 18.68 41.67 -11.13
C VAL A 195 18.24 40.42 -10.35
N ARG A 196 16.97 40.37 -9.95
CA ARG A 196 16.40 39.24 -9.21
C ARG A 196 15.94 38.15 -10.17
N PRO A 197 16.24 36.86 -9.94
CA PRO A 197 15.79 35.76 -10.80
C PRO A 197 14.26 35.71 -10.99
N GLU A 198 13.50 36.15 -9.99
CA GLU A 198 12.05 36.25 -10.04
C GLU A 198 11.50 37.47 -10.80
N CYS A 199 12.37 38.40 -11.21
CA CYS A 199 12.04 39.64 -11.91
C CYS A 199 12.82 39.72 -13.24
N PRO A 200 12.53 38.88 -14.25
CA PRO A 200 13.24 38.91 -15.52
C PRO A 200 12.98 40.22 -16.27
N ALA A 201 14.00 40.78 -16.91
CA ALA A 201 13.90 42.07 -17.61
C ALA A 201 12.84 42.08 -18.73
N GLU A 202 12.55 40.90 -19.32
CA GLU A 202 11.52 40.69 -20.35
C GLU A 202 10.10 40.95 -19.84
N ASP A 203 9.86 40.76 -18.54
CA ASP A 203 8.55 40.92 -17.90
C ASP A 203 8.33 42.34 -17.34
N LYS A 204 9.30 43.25 -17.52
CA LYS A 204 9.21 44.63 -17.01
C LYS A 204 8.04 45.35 -17.72
N PRO A 205 7.08 45.94 -16.98
CA PRO A 205 6.01 46.73 -17.58
C PRO A 205 6.60 47.95 -18.32
N GLU A 206 5.98 48.33 -19.43
CA GLU A 206 6.32 49.58 -20.12
C GLU A 206 5.91 50.77 -19.23
N ASP A 207 6.77 51.79 -19.17
CA ASP A 207 6.50 52.99 -18.38
C ASP A 207 5.38 53.78 -19.08
N ASP A 208 4.26 54.01 -18.38
CA ASP A 208 3.10 54.81 -18.84
C ASP A 208 3.40 56.32 -18.96
#